data_AF-A0A956CBS1-F1
#
_entry.id   AF-A0A956CBS1-F1
#
_cell.length_a   1.000
_cell.length_b   1.000
_cell.length_c   1.000
_cell.angle_alpha   90.00
_cell.angle_beta   90.00
_cell.angle_gamma   90.00
#
_symmetry.space_group_name_H-M   'P 1'
#
loop_
_entity.id
_entity.type
_entity.pdbx_description
1 polymer ?
#
loop_
_entity_poly.entity_id
_entity_poly.type
_entity_poly.pdbx_seq_one_letter_code
_entity_poly.pdbx_strand_id
1 'polypeptide(L)'
;MALKSLLMGAAAVAAISTVSCSDPVPPPSQGGAYVEINAAPAGVTPAGRKCSIQGHSAQIGNPPPSGSSPGKRVVDGEGGASVSCRVAKSGSGYKFNGTAQHNKVTFYVNGEVTSGAGTAKVTTYDPTSLATLGNPSDTPCEVTVTEPLQVASGRIWAAFKCPAFVDISQPDGPLFCEAEAGWFVFENCDE
;
A
#
# COMPACT_ATOMS: atom_id res chain seq x y z
N MET A 1 -81.10 -29.72 -29.04
CA MET A 1 -80.72 -28.33 -28.76
C MET A 1 -79.82 -28.31 -27.55
N ALA A 2 -78.73 -27.55 -27.43
CA ALA A 2 -77.79 -26.99 -28.39
C ALA A 2 -76.52 -26.72 -27.56
N LEU A 3 -75.40 -27.13 -28.13
CA LEU A 3 -74.01 -26.84 -27.81
C LEU A 3 -73.76 -25.37 -27.40
N LYS A 4 -72.85 -25.12 -26.43
CA LYS A 4 -71.74 -24.16 -26.63
C LYS A 4 -70.71 -24.16 -25.50
N SER A 5 -69.53 -24.63 -25.87
CA SER A 5 -68.24 -24.47 -25.18
C SER A 5 -67.84 -23.00 -25.03
N LEU A 6 -67.16 -22.69 -23.93
CA LEU A 6 -66.32 -21.48 -23.78
C LEU A 6 -64.99 -21.90 -23.14
N LEU A 7 -63.99 -22.11 -24.00
CA LEU A 7 -62.57 -22.22 -23.66
C LEU A 7 -62.03 -20.80 -23.47
N MET A 8 -61.69 -20.42 -22.24
CA MET A 8 -60.88 -19.23 -21.96
C MET A 8 -59.42 -19.65 -21.86
N GLY A 9 -58.63 -19.30 -22.89
CA GLY A 9 -57.19 -19.48 -22.90
C GLY A 9 -56.51 -18.44 -22.02
N ALA A 10 -55.79 -18.90 -21.00
CA ALA A 10 -54.89 -18.08 -20.22
C ALA A 10 -53.51 -18.05 -20.92
N ALA A 11 -53.18 -16.93 -21.54
CA ALA A 11 -51.85 -16.66 -22.05
C ALA A 11 -50.90 -16.35 -20.88
N ALA A 12 -50.07 -17.32 -20.50
CA ALA A 12 -49.00 -17.12 -19.53
C ALA A 12 -47.87 -16.30 -20.18
N VAL A 13 -47.83 -15.00 -19.91
CA VAL A 13 -46.71 -14.12 -20.25
C VAL A 13 -45.58 -14.43 -19.29
N ALA A 14 -44.63 -15.27 -19.72
CA ALA A 14 -43.36 -15.50 -19.03
C ALA A 14 -42.50 -14.24 -19.17
N ALA A 15 -42.58 -13.35 -18.18
CA ALA A 15 -41.69 -12.21 -18.04
C ALA A 15 -40.29 -12.73 -17.67
N ILE A 16 -39.39 -12.79 -18.66
CA ILE A 16 -37.97 -13.03 -18.46
C ILE A 16 -37.37 -11.77 -17.84
N SER A 17 -37.45 -11.66 -16.51
CA SER A 17 -36.63 -10.71 -15.77
C SER A 17 -35.18 -11.19 -15.83
N THR A 18 -34.46 -10.74 -16.85
CA THR A 18 -32.99 -10.82 -16.90
C THR A 18 -32.47 -9.96 -15.74
N VAL A 19 -32.25 -10.61 -14.61
CA VAL A 19 -31.54 -10.02 -13.47
C VAL A 19 -30.13 -9.74 -13.97
N SER A 20 -29.92 -8.52 -14.44
CA SER A 20 -28.59 -8.01 -14.73
C SER A 20 -27.91 -7.90 -13.37
N CYS A 21 -27.12 -8.92 -13.03
CA CYS A 21 -26.22 -8.91 -11.90
C CYS A 21 -25.20 -7.82 -12.17
N SER A 22 -25.50 -6.58 -11.78
CA SER A 22 -24.49 -5.54 -11.66
C SER A 22 -23.53 -6.05 -10.60
N ASP A 23 -22.33 -6.44 -11.01
CA ASP A 23 -21.29 -6.80 -10.05
C ASP A 23 -21.13 -5.62 -9.08
N PRO A 24 -21.16 -5.88 -7.77
CA PRO A 24 -20.97 -4.82 -6.78
C PRO A 24 -19.63 -4.13 -7.07
N VAL A 25 -19.65 -2.80 -7.08
CA VAL A 25 -18.44 -2.00 -7.27
C VAL A 25 -17.43 -2.40 -6.18
N PRO A 26 -16.19 -2.76 -6.53
CA PRO A 26 -15.17 -3.08 -5.54
C PRO A 26 -15.00 -1.91 -4.55
N PRO A 27 -14.76 -2.21 -3.26
CA PRO A 27 -14.47 -1.15 -2.30
C PRO A 27 -13.22 -0.36 -2.73
N PRO A 28 -13.16 0.95 -2.46
CA PRO A 28 -12.01 1.77 -2.79
C PRO A 28 -10.75 1.30 -2.06
N SER A 29 -9.59 1.47 -2.70
CA SER A 29 -8.28 1.17 -2.13
C SER A 29 -8.04 1.98 -0.86
N GLN A 30 -7.34 1.37 0.10
CA GLN A 30 -7.03 1.98 1.39
C GLN A 30 -5.56 1.80 1.73
N GLY A 31 -4.97 2.77 2.41
CA GLY A 31 -3.54 2.79 2.66
C GLY A 31 -3.15 3.47 3.97
N GLY A 32 -2.00 3.10 4.50
CA GLY A 32 -1.36 3.75 5.64
C GLY A 32 0.13 3.48 5.61
N ALA A 33 0.91 4.42 6.13
CA ALA A 33 2.36 4.29 6.18
C ALA A 33 2.93 5.02 7.40
N TYR A 34 4.03 4.52 7.93
CA TYR A 34 4.88 5.17 8.90
C TYR A 34 6.33 4.91 8.53
N VAL A 35 7.13 5.97 8.50
CA VAL A 35 8.56 5.90 8.26
C VAL A 35 9.25 6.75 9.32
N GLU A 36 10.13 6.13 10.10
CA GLU A 36 11.00 6.84 11.02
C GLU A 36 12.41 6.96 10.43
N ILE A 37 12.93 8.19 10.38
CA ILE A 37 14.22 8.49 9.76
C ILE A 37 15.29 8.61 10.85
N ASN A 38 16.28 7.74 10.78
CA ASN A 38 17.37 7.64 11.74
C ASN A 38 18.73 7.94 11.10
N ALA A 39 19.71 8.25 11.94
CA ALA A 39 21.10 8.31 11.49
C ALA A 39 21.58 6.90 11.19
N ALA A 40 22.11 6.69 9.97
CA ALA A 40 22.67 5.40 9.61
C ALA A 40 23.91 5.09 10.48
N PRO A 41 24.19 3.79 10.76
CA PRO A 41 25.36 3.38 11.52
C PRO A 41 26.66 3.88 10.90
N ALA A 42 27.65 4.21 11.75
CA ALA A 42 28.93 4.75 11.32
C ALA A 42 29.72 3.82 10.36
N GLY A 43 29.46 2.50 10.39
CA GLY A 43 30.08 1.52 9.51
C GLY A 43 29.43 1.37 8.12
N VAL A 44 28.25 1.98 7.92
CA VAL A 44 27.49 1.91 6.66
C VAL A 44 27.51 3.26 5.93
N THR A 45 27.61 4.36 6.68
CA THR A 45 27.57 5.72 6.14
C THR A 45 28.83 6.04 5.32
N PRO A 46 28.71 6.38 4.03
CA PRO A 46 29.87 6.80 3.24
C PRO A 46 30.53 8.07 3.80
N ALA A 47 31.84 8.19 3.63
CA ALA A 47 32.61 9.33 4.13
C ALA A 47 32.04 10.67 3.59
N GLY A 48 31.86 11.64 4.49
CA GLY A 48 31.33 12.96 4.15
C GLY A 48 29.80 13.05 4.07
N ARG A 49 29.07 11.95 4.28
CA ARG A 49 27.60 11.93 4.33
C ARG A 49 27.08 11.85 5.76
N LYS A 50 25.87 12.36 6.00
CA LYS A 50 25.19 12.35 7.30
C LYS A 50 23.69 12.45 7.15
N CYS A 51 22.96 12.07 8.20
CA CYS A 51 21.52 12.28 8.26
C CYS A 51 21.20 13.63 8.93
N SER A 52 20.93 14.67 8.15
CA SER A 52 20.58 16.00 8.69
C SER A 52 19.13 16.10 9.17
N ILE A 53 18.31 15.07 8.93
CA ILE A 53 16.88 14.99 9.25
C ILE A 53 16.59 13.81 10.19
N GLN A 54 17.56 13.42 11.01
CA GLN A 54 17.36 12.38 12.02
C GLN A 54 16.22 12.77 12.98
N GLY A 55 15.38 11.81 13.35
CA GLY A 55 14.24 11.99 14.23
C GLY A 55 12.98 12.52 13.53
N HIS A 56 13.03 12.76 12.22
CA HIS A 56 11.83 13.03 11.43
C HIS A 56 11.05 11.74 11.19
N SER A 57 9.72 11.87 11.10
CA SER A 57 8.83 10.77 10.75
C SER A 57 7.83 11.20 9.69
N ALA A 58 7.66 10.40 8.65
CA ALA A 58 6.59 10.56 7.68
C ALA A 58 5.45 9.58 8.01
N GLN A 59 4.20 10.07 8.04
CA GLN A 59 3.06 9.22 8.36
C GLN A 59 1.83 9.51 7.49
N ILE A 60 1.11 8.43 7.17
CA ILE A 60 -0.18 8.43 6.50
C ILE A 60 -1.12 7.53 7.31
N GLY A 61 -2.25 8.10 7.73
CA GLY A 61 -3.16 7.49 8.70
C GLY A 61 -3.00 8.08 10.10
N ASN A 62 -4.05 7.98 10.92
CA ASN A 62 -4.02 8.46 12.31
C ASN A 62 -4.98 7.62 13.21
N PRO A 63 -4.46 6.72 14.06
CA PRO A 63 -3.04 6.43 14.26
C PRO A 63 -2.40 5.78 13.02
N PRO A 64 -1.09 5.97 12.77
CA PRO A 64 -0.40 5.31 11.68
C PRO A 64 -0.24 3.79 11.94
N PRO A 65 0.11 2.98 10.92
CA PRO A 65 0.41 1.57 11.13
C PRO A 65 1.65 1.38 12.03
N SER A 66 1.66 0.29 12.78
CA SER A 66 2.76 -0.14 13.67
C SER A 66 2.93 -1.65 13.60
N GLY A 67 3.80 -2.25 14.41
CA GLY A 67 3.93 -3.71 14.50
C GLY A 67 2.77 -4.42 15.22
N SER A 68 1.91 -3.68 15.94
CA SER A 68 0.81 -4.26 16.74
C SER A 68 -0.59 -3.92 16.19
N SER A 69 -0.67 -2.96 15.28
CA SER A 69 -1.93 -2.48 14.71
C SER A 69 -1.71 -1.94 13.29
N PRO A 70 -2.60 -2.25 12.33
CA PRO A 70 -2.57 -1.63 11.01
C PRO A 70 -2.88 -0.13 11.04
N GLY A 71 -3.25 0.42 12.20
CA GLY A 71 -3.64 1.82 12.34
C GLY A 71 -4.96 2.13 11.62
N LYS A 72 -5.22 3.43 11.46
CA LYS A 72 -6.36 3.94 10.69
C LYS A 72 -5.90 4.27 9.27
N ARG A 73 -6.39 3.53 8.29
CA ARG A 73 -6.12 3.76 6.87
C ARG A 73 -6.82 5.01 6.37
N VAL A 74 -6.21 5.67 5.38
CA VAL A 74 -6.90 6.63 4.53
C VAL A 74 -7.54 5.87 3.36
N VAL A 75 -8.65 6.39 2.86
CA VAL A 75 -9.43 5.78 1.76
C VAL A 75 -9.25 6.62 0.51
N ASP A 76 -9.02 5.97 -0.64
CA ASP A 76 -8.90 6.68 -1.91
C ASP A 76 -10.13 7.55 -2.20
N GLY A 77 -9.91 8.80 -2.59
CA GLY A 77 -10.96 9.78 -2.87
C GLY A 77 -11.59 10.44 -1.63
N GLU A 78 -11.25 10.02 -0.41
CA GLU A 78 -11.79 10.61 0.82
C GLU A 78 -10.77 11.54 1.51
N GLY A 79 -11.24 12.68 2.03
CA GLY A 79 -10.40 13.56 2.86
C GLY A 79 -9.17 14.14 2.13
N GLY A 80 -9.16 14.15 0.80
CA GLY A 80 -8.00 14.55 0.00
C GLY A 80 -6.89 13.49 -0.04
N ALA A 81 -7.18 12.26 0.36
CA ALA A 81 -6.28 11.14 0.19
C ALA A 81 -6.36 10.56 -1.23
N SER A 82 -5.23 10.07 -1.72
CA SER A 82 -5.15 9.25 -2.93
C SER A 82 -4.39 7.98 -2.60
N VAL A 83 -4.99 6.83 -2.92
CA VAL A 83 -4.39 5.52 -2.69
C VAL A 83 -4.55 4.68 -3.96
N SER A 84 -3.44 4.16 -4.47
CA SER A 84 -3.43 3.19 -5.55
C SER A 84 -2.50 2.06 -5.17
N CYS A 85 -3.00 0.83 -5.22
CA CYS A 85 -2.19 -0.33 -4.87
C CYS A 85 -2.59 -1.57 -5.65
N ARG A 86 -1.63 -2.48 -5.82
CA ARG A 86 -1.79 -3.81 -6.39
C ARG A 86 -1.04 -4.81 -5.52
N VAL A 87 -1.70 -5.90 -5.14
CA VAL A 87 -1.07 -7.03 -4.44
C VAL A 87 -1.50 -8.31 -5.12
N ALA A 88 -0.56 -8.93 -5.82
CA ALA A 88 -0.80 -10.02 -6.75
C ALA A 88 0.00 -11.25 -6.35
N LYS A 89 -0.59 -12.45 -6.43
CA LYS A 89 0.18 -13.69 -6.26
C LYS A 89 1.22 -13.83 -7.38
N SER A 90 2.44 -14.21 -7.02
CA SER A 90 3.53 -14.46 -7.96
C SER A 90 4.36 -15.66 -7.51
N GLY A 91 4.22 -16.79 -8.23
CA GLY A 91 4.84 -18.05 -7.81
C GLY A 91 4.37 -18.49 -6.42
N SER A 92 5.31 -18.70 -5.51
CA SER A 92 5.06 -19.03 -4.10
C SER A 92 4.86 -17.82 -3.18
N GLY A 93 4.97 -16.60 -3.72
CA GLY A 93 4.89 -15.35 -2.96
C GLY A 93 3.89 -14.36 -3.54
N TYR A 94 4.10 -13.09 -3.23
CA TYR A 94 3.28 -11.97 -3.69
C TYR A 94 4.17 -10.83 -4.16
N LYS A 95 3.78 -10.19 -5.27
CA LYS A 95 4.32 -8.91 -5.73
C LYS A 95 3.37 -7.81 -5.34
N PHE A 96 3.92 -6.69 -4.89
CA PHE A 96 3.12 -5.54 -4.49
C PHE A 96 3.69 -4.23 -5.03
N ASN A 97 2.78 -3.31 -5.30
CA ASN A 97 3.04 -1.92 -5.59
C ASN A 97 1.98 -1.09 -4.87
N GLY A 98 2.37 -0.04 -4.17
CA GLY A 98 1.44 0.82 -3.47
C GLY A 98 1.93 2.25 -3.46
N THR A 99 1.03 3.19 -3.73
CA THR A 99 1.20 4.62 -3.52
C THR A 99 0.09 5.09 -2.58
N ALA A 100 0.46 5.82 -1.54
CA ALA A 100 -0.48 6.53 -0.68
C ALA A 100 -0.05 7.99 -0.57
N GLN A 101 -1.00 8.90 -0.65
CA GLN A 101 -0.80 10.33 -0.45
C GLN A 101 -1.89 10.89 0.44
N HIS A 102 -1.52 11.67 1.45
CA HIS A 102 -2.46 12.41 2.31
C HIS A 102 -1.72 13.55 3.02
N ASN A 103 -2.36 14.72 3.18
CA ASN A 103 -1.74 15.88 3.85
C ASN A 103 -0.35 16.28 3.30
N LYS A 104 -0.14 16.15 1.98
CA LYS A 104 1.15 16.40 1.27
C LYS A 104 2.27 15.40 1.58
N VAL A 105 2.04 14.41 2.43
CA VAL A 105 2.95 13.27 2.59
C VAL A 105 2.64 12.26 1.49
N THR A 106 3.68 11.76 0.83
CA THR A 106 3.59 10.70 -0.18
C THR A 106 4.43 9.51 0.27
N PHE A 107 3.90 8.32 0.11
CA PHE A 107 4.59 7.05 0.32
C PHE A 107 4.42 6.17 -0.90
N TYR A 108 5.52 5.58 -1.37
CA TYR A 108 5.55 4.63 -2.45
C TYR A 108 6.33 3.40 -2.03
N VAL A 109 5.82 2.23 -2.37
CA VAL A 109 6.50 0.96 -2.17
C VAL A 109 6.30 0.04 -3.38
N ASN A 110 7.36 -0.64 -3.78
CA ASN A 110 7.28 -1.71 -4.78
C ASN A 110 8.24 -2.82 -4.44
N GLY A 111 7.72 -4.04 -4.33
CA GLY A 111 8.53 -5.17 -3.88
C GLY A 111 7.84 -6.50 -4.03
N GLU A 112 8.43 -7.50 -3.39
CA GLU A 112 7.91 -8.85 -3.34
C GLU A 112 8.22 -9.50 -1.98
N VAL A 113 7.34 -10.40 -1.56
CA VAL A 113 7.51 -11.21 -0.35
C VAL A 113 7.24 -12.68 -0.67
N THR A 114 8.07 -13.56 -0.13
CA THR A 114 7.91 -15.03 -0.17
C THR A 114 8.07 -15.56 1.25
N SER A 115 7.14 -16.41 1.68
CA SER A 115 7.16 -16.98 3.05
C SER A 115 7.23 -15.91 4.17
N GLY A 116 6.58 -14.76 3.95
CA GLY A 116 6.48 -13.68 4.94
C GLY A 116 7.64 -12.67 4.95
N ALA A 117 8.68 -12.85 4.14
CA ALA A 117 9.81 -11.91 4.04
C ALA A 117 10.19 -11.62 2.59
N GLY A 118 10.86 -10.51 2.35
CA GLY A 118 11.34 -10.15 1.02
C GLY A 118 11.97 -8.77 0.97
N THR A 119 11.89 -8.13 -0.19
CA THR A 119 12.53 -6.84 -0.42
C THR A 119 11.61 -5.87 -1.14
N ALA A 120 11.84 -4.57 -0.94
CA ALA A 120 11.14 -3.52 -1.64
C ALA A 120 12.01 -2.30 -1.89
N LYS A 121 11.64 -1.57 -2.94
CA LYS A 121 11.96 -0.16 -3.10
C LYS A 121 10.91 0.67 -2.36
N VAL A 122 11.36 1.52 -1.45
CA VAL A 122 10.54 2.44 -0.67
C VAL A 122 10.97 3.87 -1.00
N THR A 123 10.00 4.73 -1.25
CA THR A 123 10.19 6.17 -1.40
C THR A 123 9.17 6.88 -0.51
N THR A 124 9.59 7.95 0.17
CA THR A 124 8.68 8.82 0.90
C THR A 124 9.04 10.28 0.66
N TYR A 125 8.03 11.13 0.64
CA TYR A 125 8.17 12.58 0.66
C TYR A 125 7.34 13.12 1.82
N ASP A 126 7.96 13.96 2.64
CA ASP A 126 7.28 14.74 3.66
C ASP A 126 7.73 16.21 3.50
N PRO A 127 6.81 17.18 3.39
CA PRO A 127 7.18 18.59 3.35
C PRO A 127 8.06 19.04 4.52
N THR A 128 8.06 18.36 5.67
CA THR A 128 8.96 18.73 6.79
C THR A 128 10.42 18.34 6.57
N SER A 129 10.70 17.28 5.78
CA SER A 129 12.07 16.87 5.45
C SER A 129 12.64 17.63 4.26
N LEU A 130 11.78 18.29 3.47
CA LEU A 130 12.11 19.01 2.23
C LEU A 130 12.81 18.16 1.15
N ALA A 131 12.84 16.83 1.32
CA ALA A 131 13.52 15.90 0.42
C ALA A 131 12.62 14.69 0.12
N THR A 132 12.73 14.18 -1.10
CA THR A 132 12.16 12.88 -1.45
C THR A 132 13.18 11.81 -1.11
N LEU A 133 12.92 11.09 -0.02
CA LEU A 133 13.81 10.05 0.47
C LEU A 133 13.45 8.73 -0.18
N GLY A 134 14.45 7.93 -0.50
CA GLY A 134 14.24 6.56 -0.89
C GLY A 134 15.50 5.74 -0.79
N ASN A 135 15.36 4.43 -0.86
CA ASN A 135 16.52 3.56 -0.89
C ASN A 135 17.15 3.54 -2.30
N PRO A 136 18.51 3.51 -2.39
CA PRO A 136 19.19 3.38 -3.66
C PRO A 136 18.93 1.99 -4.27
N SER A 137 19.02 1.89 -5.60
CA SER A 137 18.63 0.69 -6.35
C SER A 137 19.47 -0.56 -6.02
N ASP A 138 20.69 -0.39 -5.53
CA ASP A 138 21.62 -1.45 -5.14
C ASP A 138 21.42 -1.93 -3.69
N THR A 139 20.63 -1.19 -2.89
CA THR A 139 20.41 -1.47 -1.48
C THR A 139 18.91 -1.48 -1.19
N PRO A 140 18.19 -2.56 -1.51
CA PRO A 140 16.75 -2.65 -1.26
C PRO A 140 16.44 -2.63 0.25
N CYS A 141 15.24 -2.20 0.60
CA CYS A 141 14.72 -2.37 1.94
C CYS A 141 14.32 -3.83 2.17
N GLU A 142 14.56 -4.33 3.37
CA GLU A 142 14.01 -5.60 3.83
C GLU A 142 12.54 -5.38 4.22
N VAL A 143 11.67 -6.33 3.87
CA VAL A 143 10.24 -6.29 4.17
C VAL A 143 9.85 -7.57 4.91
N THR A 144 9.10 -7.43 5.99
CA THR A 144 8.58 -8.54 6.79
C THR A 144 7.08 -8.36 7.02
N VAL A 145 6.28 -9.33 6.58
CA VAL A 145 4.82 -9.33 6.79
C VAL A 145 4.53 -9.40 8.28
N THR A 146 3.61 -8.56 8.75
CA THR A 146 3.28 -8.47 10.18
C THR A 146 2.08 -9.36 10.49
N GLU A 147 2.24 -10.31 11.41
CA GLU A 147 1.13 -11.14 11.89
C GLU A 147 0.23 -10.32 12.86
N PRO A 148 -1.10 -10.51 12.87
CA PRO A 148 -1.86 -11.53 12.14
C PRO A 148 -2.38 -11.14 10.74
N LEU A 149 -2.17 -9.89 10.27
CA LEU A 149 -2.67 -9.51 8.93
C LEU A 149 -1.69 -9.99 7.85
N GLN A 150 -1.99 -11.19 7.35
CA GLN A 150 -1.22 -11.85 6.31
C GLN A 150 -1.32 -11.13 4.97
N VAL A 151 -0.25 -11.24 4.18
CA VAL A 151 -0.25 -10.89 2.76
C VAL A 151 -1.20 -11.83 1.99
N ALA A 152 -2.06 -11.25 1.17
CA ALA A 152 -2.97 -11.97 0.28
C ALA A 152 -3.23 -11.13 -0.98
N SER A 153 -3.88 -11.71 -1.99
CA SER A 153 -4.34 -10.90 -3.11
C SER A 153 -5.20 -9.73 -2.60
N GLY A 154 -4.94 -8.54 -3.12
CA GLY A 154 -5.62 -7.31 -2.73
C GLY A 154 -5.22 -6.69 -1.37
N ARG A 155 -4.30 -7.29 -0.59
CA ARG A 155 -3.85 -6.68 0.69
C ARG A 155 -2.46 -7.07 1.18
N ILE A 156 -1.80 -6.16 1.87
CA ILE A 156 -0.54 -6.40 2.57
C ILE A 156 -0.40 -5.50 3.79
N TRP A 157 0.09 -6.05 4.91
CA TRP A 157 0.59 -5.30 6.07
C TRP A 157 1.99 -5.79 6.38
N ALA A 158 2.97 -4.89 6.35
CA ALA A 158 4.34 -5.26 6.55
C ALA A 158 5.13 -4.17 7.27
N ALA A 159 6.13 -4.62 8.00
CA ALA A 159 7.24 -3.81 8.45
C ALA A 159 8.31 -3.76 7.36
N PHE A 160 9.10 -2.70 7.35
CA PHE A 160 10.29 -2.61 6.51
C PHE A 160 11.45 -1.96 7.25
N LYS A 161 12.65 -2.32 6.82
CA LYS A 161 13.91 -1.72 7.27
C LYS A 161 14.76 -1.36 6.07
N CYS A 162 15.21 -0.12 5.99
CA CYS A 162 16.04 0.38 4.90
C CYS A 162 17.38 0.85 5.46
N PRO A 163 18.50 0.15 5.17
CA PRO A 163 19.81 0.51 5.71
C PRO A 163 20.39 1.79 5.08
N ALA A 164 19.81 2.25 3.96
CA ALA A 164 20.19 3.47 3.28
C ALA A 164 18.96 4.18 2.73
N PHE A 165 18.73 5.41 3.18
CA PHE A 165 17.77 6.37 2.65
C PHE A 165 18.53 7.62 2.22
N VAL A 166 18.41 7.97 0.94
CA VAL A 166 19.08 9.12 0.32
C VAL A 166 18.04 10.02 -0.30
N ASP A 167 18.40 11.28 -0.56
CA ASP A 167 17.61 12.12 -1.44
C ASP A 167 17.72 11.56 -2.86
N ILE A 168 16.62 11.05 -3.42
CA ILE A 168 16.65 10.42 -4.75
C ILE A 168 16.90 11.43 -5.88
N SER A 169 16.73 12.72 -5.62
CA SER A 169 17.10 13.79 -6.55
C SER A 169 18.59 14.11 -6.53
N GLN A 170 19.28 13.73 -5.44
CA GLN A 170 20.72 13.92 -5.24
C GLN A 170 21.31 12.67 -4.56
N PRO A 171 21.36 11.52 -5.26
CA PRO A 171 21.76 10.25 -4.66
C PRO A 171 23.20 10.23 -4.14
N ASP A 172 24.09 11.05 -4.74
CA ASP A 172 25.48 11.28 -4.31
C ASP A 172 25.63 12.47 -3.35
N GLY A 173 24.51 13.04 -2.91
CA GLY A 173 24.45 14.20 -2.03
C GLY A 173 24.88 13.90 -0.59
N PRO A 174 24.96 14.94 0.25
CA PRO A 174 25.43 14.78 1.64
C PRO A 174 24.44 14.01 2.52
N LEU A 175 23.19 13.85 2.09
CA LEU A 175 22.15 13.20 2.88
C LEU A 175 22.28 11.68 2.80
N PHE A 176 22.46 11.03 3.94
CA PHE A 176 22.44 9.58 4.09
C PHE A 176 21.85 9.23 5.46
N CYS A 177 20.68 8.61 5.45
CA CYS A 177 19.92 8.19 6.61
C CYS A 177 19.64 6.69 6.54
N GLU A 178 18.97 6.17 7.55
CA GLU A 178 18.33 4.86 7.50
C GLU A 178 16.86 4.97 7.94
N ALA A 179 16.08 3.94 7.63
CA ALA A 179 14.78 3.71 8.25
C ALA A 179 14.86 2.38 9.02
N GLU A 180 15.15 2.45 10.32
CA GLU A 180 15.30 1.24 11.14
C GLU A 180 13.96 0.52 11.36
N ALA A 181 12.88 1.30 11.45
CA ALA A 181 11.53 0.81 11.64
C ALA A 181 10.53 1.63 10.81
N GLY A 182 9.92 0.97 9.82
CA GLY A 182 8.78 1.51 9.09
C GLY A 182 7.69 0.45 8.95
N TRP A 183 6.45 0.91 8.76
CA TRP A 183 5.30 0.04 8.52
C TRP A 183 4.43 0.60 7.42
N PHE A 184 3.81 -0.28 6.66
CA PHE A 184 2.78 0.11 5.70
C PHE A 184 1.66 -0.93 5.67
N VAL A 185 0.47 -0.45 5.34
CA VAL A 185 -0.71 -1.27 5.09
C VAL A 185 -1.36 -0.80 3.81
N PHE A 186 -1.74 -1.73 2.95
CA PHE A 186 -2.56 -1.50 1.77
C PHE A 186 -3.64 -2.57 1.70
N GLU A 187 -4.88 -2.16 1.40
CA GLU A 187 -6.05 -3.02 1.32
C GLU A 187 -6.97 -2.59 0.18
N ASN A 188 -7.85 -3.50 -0.25
CA ASN A 188 -8.72 -3.32 -1.41
C ASN A 188 -7.89 -2.90 -2.65
N CYS A 189 -6.72 -3.51 -2.78
CA CYS A 189 -5.83 -3.32 -3.92
C CYS A 189 -6.29 -4.16 -5.11
N ASP A 190 -5.84 -3.77 -6.29
CA ASP A 190 -5.94 -4.63 -7.47
C ASP A 190 -5.14 -5.94 -7.28
N GLU A 191 -5.53 -6.98 -8.03
CA GLU A 191 -4.85 -8.29 -8.05
C GLU A 191 -3.94 -8.48 -9.28
#